data_AF-A0A4V3B9J2-F1
#
_entry.id   AF-A0A4V3B9J2-F1
#
_cell.length_a   1.000
_cell.length_b   1.000
_cell.length_c   1.000
_cell.angle_alpha   90.00
_cell.angle_beta   90.00
_cell.angle_gamma   90.00
#
_symmetry.space_group_name_H-M   'P 1'
#
loop_
_entity.id
_entity.type
_entity.pdbx_description
1 polymer ?
#
loop_
_entity_poly.entity_id
_entity_poly.type
_entity_poly.pdbx_seq_one_letter_code
_entity_poly.pdbx_strand_id
1 'polypeptide(L)'
;VTALVDAETARLPGAITVEVVQDVTSIIRDRLVMLVQNGVIGLVLVVVVMSMFFRPGFAIWAAMGLPVAFAGAFLWMGLTGLSLNMMTLVALLMAIGIVMDDSIVIADSIAVHGAKGATVENVAAGVAAVAPGVISSFLTTLAVFLPLAFLAGELGAVLEVLPVVLLAALAASLIEAFFILPHHLKGGIKDTAPSRFRIRFDAGFDALRERGVGRL
;
A
#
# COMPACT_ATOMS: atom_id res chain seq x y z
N VAL A 1 10.23 18.82 -25.59
CA VAL A 1 10.36 20.30 -25.60
C VAL A 1 11.81 20.70 -25.81
N THR A 2 12.75 20.27 -24.98
CA THR A 2 14.20 20.52 -25.13
C THR A 2 14.72 20.15 -26.53
N ALA A 3 14.44 18.94 -27.02
CA ALA A 3 14.85 18.52 -28.36
C ALA A 3 14.27 19.39 -29.50
N LEU A 4 13.11 20.03 -29.30
CA LEU A 4 12.51 20.95 -30.28
C LEU A 4 13.20 22.33 -30.21
N VAL A 5 13.46 22.82 -29.00
CA VAL A 5 14.20 24.07 -28.77
C VAL A 5 15.63 23.97 -29.32
N ASP A 6 16.30 22.84 -29.10
CA ASP A 6 17.64 22.58 -29.61
C ASP A 6 17.66 22.52 -31.15
N ALA A 7 16.65 21.89 -31.76
CA ALA A 7 16.52 21.79 -33.21
C ALA A 7 16.23 23.15 -33.88
N GLU A 8 15.38 23.99 -33.29
CA GLU A 8 15.08 25.32 -33.82
C GLU A 8 16.22 26.32 -33.57
N THR A 9 16.91 26.22 -32.43
CA THR A 9 18.11 27.02 -32.15
C THR A 9 19.25 26.66 -33.11
N ALA A 10 19.38 25.39 -33.48
CA ALA A 10 20.36 24.94 -34.48
C ALA A 10 20.02 25.41 -35.92
N ARG A 11 18.73 25.67 -36.23
CA ARG A 11 18.30 26.17 -37.54
C ARG A 11 18.55 27.66 -37.75
N LEU A 12 18.64 28.44 -36.67
CA LEU A 12 18.81 29.91 -36.73
C LEU A 12 19.98 30.39 -35.85
N PRO A 13 21.22 29.93 -36.09
CA PRO A 13 22.34 30.25 -35.23
C PRO A 13 22.63 31.76 -35.25
N GLY A 14 22.53 32.40 -34.08
CA GLY A 14 22.93 33.79 -33.85
C GLY A 14 21.90 34.88 -34.22
N ALA A 15 20.74 34.53 -34.79
CA ALA A 15 19.69 35.50 -35.11
C ALA A 15 18.58 35.56 -34.06
N ILE A 16 18.23 34.42 -33.46
CA ILE A 16 17.12 34.29 -32.49
C ILE A 16 17.52 33.30 -31.39
N THR A 17 17.38 33.69 -30.13
CA THR A 17 17.53 32.81 -28.96
C THR A 17 16.16 32.32 -28.53
N VAL A 18 15.95 31.00 -28.58
CA VAL A 18 14.70 30.37 -28.13
C VAL A 18 14.90 29.88 -26.70
N GLU A 19 14.12 30.42 -25.77
CA GLU A 19 14.17 30.06 -24.35
C GLU A 19 12.78 29.59 -23.88
N VAL A 20 12.74 28.60 -22.99
CA VAL A 20 11.49 28.10 -22.42
C VAL A 20 11.06 29.03 -21.29
N VAL A 21 10.05 29.86 -21.53
CA VAL A 21 9.54 30.81 -20.54
C VAL A 21 8.64 30.14 -19.49
N GLN A 22 7.92 29.08 -19.88
CA GLN A 22 7.02 28.35 -18.98
C GLN A 22 7.02 26.85 -19.32
N ASP A 23 7.54 26.03 -18.41
CA ASP A 23 7.48 24.56 -18.48
C ASP A 23 6.58 24.02 -17.38
N VAL A 24 5.37 23.61 -17.74
CA VAL A 24 4.43 22.95 -16.81
C VAL A 24 4.68 21.45 -16.70
N THR A 25 5.39 20.85 -17.65
CA THR A 25 5.72 19.42 -17.66
C THR A 25 6.74 19.09 -16.57
N SER A 26 7.74 19.95 -16.35
CA SER A 26 8.71 19.81 -15.27
C SER A 26 8.03 19.75 -13.90
N ILE A 27 7.09 20.67 -13.62
CA ILE A 27 6.34 20.71 -12.36
C ILE A 27 5.54 19.42 -12.13
N ILE A 28 4.84 18.92 -13.16
CA ILE A 28 4.10 17.67 -13.04
C ILE A 28 5.06 16.51 -12.79
N ARG A 29 6.16 16.43 -13.54
CA ARG A 29 7.17 15.37 -13.37
C ARG A 29 7.76 15.37 -11.96
N ASP A 30 8.11 16.53 -11.42
CA ASP A 30 8.67 16.66 -10.08
C ASP A 30 7.67 16.21 -9.02
N ARG A 31 6.38 16.55 -9.18
CA ARG A 31 5.31 16.07 -8.30
C ARG A 31 5.12 14.56 -8.40
N LEU A 32 5.13 13.98 -9.60
CA LEU A 32 5.03 12.53 -9.78
C LEU A 32 6.21 11.81 -9.12
N VAL A 33 7.43 12.30 -9.31
CA VAL A 33 8.64 11.75 -8.68
C VAL A 33 8.55 11.86 -7.16
N MET A 34 8.13 13.00 -6.64
CA MET A 34 7.92 13.20 -5.19
C MET A 34 6.89 12.21 -4.62
N LEU A 35 5.76 12.01 -5.30
CA LEU A 35 4.72 11.07 -4.88
C LEU A 35 5.24 9.62 -4.89
N VAL A 36 5.99 9.23 -5.92
CA VAL A 36 6.62 7.90 -5.97
C VAL A 36 7.63 7.72 -4.84
N GLN A 37 8.47 8.72 -4.58
CA GLN A 37 9.41 8.69 -3.46
C GLN A 37 8.70 8.56 -2.12
N ASN A 38 7.61 9.33 -1.91
CA ASN A 38 6.79 9.23 -0.71
C ASN A 38 6.18 7.83 -0.56
N GLY A 39 5.77 7.18 -1.65
CA GLY A 39 5.28 5.81 -1.64
C GLY A 39 6.33 4.79 -1.23
N VAL A 40 7.56 4.92 -1.75
CA VAL A 40 8.68 4.07 -1.35
C VAL A 40 9.03 4.28 0.12
N ILE A 41 9.10 5.53 0.58
CA ILE A 41 9.34 5.86 1.99
C ILE A 41 8.23 5.26 2.87
N GLY A 42 6.97 5.44 2.48
CA GLY A 42 5.82 4.87 3.17
C GLY A 42 5.90 3.35 3.29
N LEU A 43 6.20 2.65 2.19
CA LEU A 43 6.41 1.21 2.19
C LEU A 43 7.53 0.77 3.14
N VAL A 44 8.68 1.44 3.08
CA VAL A 44 9.81 1.14 3.98
C VAL A 44 9.41 1.35 5.44
N LEU A 45 8.73 2.46 5.75
CA LEU A 45 8.26 2.75 7.11
C LEU A 45 7.30 1.68 7.60
N VAL A 46 6.33 1.25 6.79
CA VAL A 46 5.40 0.18 7.16
C VAL A 46 6.15 -1.12 7.45
N VAL A 47 7.09 -1.52 6.59
CA VAL A 47 7.88 -2.75 6.79
C VAL A 47 8.73 -2.66 8.07
N VAL A 48 9.33 -1.50 8.36
CA VAL A 48 10.11 -1.26 9.58
C VAL A 48 9.23 -1.36 10.82
N VAL A 49 8.09 -0.67 10.83
CA VAL A 49 7.13 -0.71 11.94
C VAL A 49 6.64 -2.14 12.14
N MET A 50 6.25 -2.82 11.06
CA MET A 50 5.83 -4.22 11.10
C MET A 50 6.91 -5.15 11.64
N SER A 51 8.16 -4.97 11.23
CA SER A 51 9.27 -5.78 11.74
C SER A 51 9.57 -5.52 13.22
N MET A 52 9.14 -4.39 13.79
CA MET A 52 9.28 -4.07 15.20
C MET A 52 8.25 -4.80 16.07
N PHE A 53 6.98 -4.82 15.64
CA PHE A 53 5.89 -5.47 16.36
C PHE A 53 5.76 -6.98 16.05
N PHE A 54 6.06 -7.38 14.82
CA PHE A 54 5.86 -8.75 14.31
C PHE A 54 7.18 -9.47 14.05
N ARG A 55 7.10 -10.77 13.75
CA ARG A 55 8.27 -11.56 13.32
C ARG A 55 8.62 -11.11 11.88
N PRO A 56 9.90 -10.86 11.55
CA PRO A 56 10.28 -10.31 10.25
C PRO A 56 9.75 -11.10 9.04
N GLY A 57 9.63 -12.43 9.17
CA GLY A 57 9.05 -13.28 8.13
C GLY A 57 7.58 -12.93 7.82
N PHE A 58 6.75 -12.72 8.85
CA PHE A 58 5.34 -12.35 8.67
C PHE A 58 5.21 -10.94 8.10
N ALA A 59 6.07 -10.00 8.54
CA ALA A 59 6.09 -8.63 8.02
C ALA A 59 6.40 -8.58 6.53
N ILE A 60 7.36 -9.38 6.05
CA ILE A 60 7.72 -9.45 4.63
C ILE A 60 6.57 -10.06 3.82
N TRP A 61 5.95 -11.13 4.30
CA TRP A 61 4.82 -11.76 3.61
C TRP A 61 3.59 -10.86 3.57
N ALA A 62 3.29 -10.13 4.66
CA ALA A 62 2.24 -9.11 4.63
C ALA A 62 2.54 -7.99 3.62
N ALA A 63 3.81 -7.56 3.52
CA ALA A 63 4.21 -6.55 2.54
C ALA A 63 4.14 -7.04 1.08
N MET A 64 4.17 -8.36 0.83
CA MET A 64 3.96 -8.93 -0.51
C MET A 64 2.52 -8.75 -1.02
N GLY A 65 1.56 -8.44 -0.14
CA GLY A 65 0.20 -8.05 -0.53
C GLY A 65 0.19 -6.74 -1.34
N LEU A 66 1.14 -5.84 -1.10
CA LEU A 66 1.17 -4.53 -1.77
C LEU A 66 1.45 -4.60 -3.28
N PRO A 67 2.47 -5.35 -3.77
CA PRO A 67 2.64 -5.61 -5.20
C PRO A 67 1.38 -6.16 -5.87
N VAL A 68 0.65 -7.05 -5.20
CA VAL A 68 -0.59 -7.64 -5.75
C VAL A 68 -1.71 -6.62 -5.79
N ALA A 69 -1.87 -5.81 -4.74
CA ALA A 69 -2.82 -4.70 -4.72
C ALA A 69 -2.56 -3.70 -5.86
N PHE A 70 -1.29 -3.32 -6.06
CA PHE A 70 -0.90 -2.42 -7.15
C PHE A 70 -1.10 -3.07 -8.52
N ALA A 71 -0.79 -4.35 -8.68
CA ALA A 71 -1.06 -5.08 -9.91
C ALA A 71 -2.56 -5.09 -10.25
N GLY A 72 -3.43 -5.29 -9.25
CA GLY A 72 -4.88 -5.20 -9.43
C GLY A 72 -5.36 -3.80 -9.82
N ALA A 73 -4.81 -2.77 -9.17
CA ALA A 73 -5.09 -1.38 -9.51
C ALA A 73 -4.65 -1.04 -10.95
N PHE A 74 -3.43 -1.42 -11.34
CA PHE A 74 -2.90 -1.19 -12.68
C PHE A 74 -3.65 -1.99 -13.75
N LEU A 75 -4.07 -3.21 -13.44
CA LEU A 75 -4.93 -4.01 -14.32
C LEU A 75 -6.26 -3.28 -14.56
N TRP A 76 -6.89 -2.80 -13.49
CA TRP A 76 -8.13 -2.04 -13.60
C TRP A 76 -7.96 -0.73 -14.38
N MET A 77 -6.88 0.01 -14.12
CA MET A 77 -6.53 1.22 -14.87
C MET A 77 -6.32 0.93 -16.36
N GLY A 78 -5.65 -0.18 -16.69
CA GLY A 78 -5.46 -0.62 -18.06
C GLY A 78 -6.78 -0.96 -18.76
N LEU A 79 -7.72 -1.58 -18.05
CA LEU A 79 -9.06 -1.90 -18.57
C LEU A 79 -9.94 -0.67 -18.77
N THR A 80 -9.81 0.33 -17.89
CA THR A 80 -10.61 1.57 -17.92
C THR A 80 -9.97 2.71 -18.71
N GLY A 81 -8.74 2.51 -19.20
CA GLY A 81 -7.99 3.53 -19.93
C GLY A 81 -7.46 4.67 -19.04
N LEU A 82 -7.44 4.49 -17.72
CA LEU A 82 -6.90 5.48 -16.78
C LEU A 82 -5.38 5.53 -16.87
N SER A 83 -4.84 6.75 -16.97
CA SER A 83 -3.39 6.98 -17.00
C SER A 83 -2.82 7.15 -15.60
N LEU A 84 -1.52 6.89 -15.45
CA LEU A 84 -0.81 7.19 -14.21
C LEU A 84 -0.56 8.71 -14.12
N ASN A 85 -1.31 9.34 -13.23
CA ASN A 85 -1.28 10.77 -12.94
C ASN A 85 -1.28 11.03 -11.42
N MET A 86 -1.26 12.31 -11.02
CA MET A 86 -1.20 12.68 -9.60
C MET A 86 -2.36 12.10 -8.78
N MET A 87 -3.59 12.12 -9.29
CA MET A 87 -4.76 11.62 -8.56
C MET A 87 -4.70 10.09 -8.39
N THR A 88 -4.31 9.36 -9.44
CA THR A 88 -4.12 7.92 -9.35
C THR A 88 -2.99 7.54 -8.39
N LEU A 89 -1.91 8.33 -8.34
CA LEU A 89 -0.82 8.11 -7.39
C LEU A 89 -1.25 8.39 -5.95
N VAL A 90 -2.05 9.43 -5.71
CA VAL A 90 -2.63 9.67 -4.37
C VAL A 90 -3.49 8.49 -3.95
N ALA A 91 -4.32 7.95 -4.84
CA ALA A 91 -5.12 6.75 -4.56
C ALA A 91 -4.24 5.54 -4.20
N LEU A 92 -3.16 5.30 -4.96
CA LEU A 92 -2.20 4.22 -4.68
C LEU A 92 -1.45 4.43 -3.36
N LEU A 93 -1.07 5.67 -3.03
CA LEU A 93 -0.42 6.00 -1.75
C LEU A 93 -1.35 5.75 -0.56
N MET A 94 -2.62 6.14 -0.67
CA MET A 94 -3.63 5.84 0.34
C MET A 94 -3.84 4.33 0.50
N ALA A 95 -3.82 3.60 -0.63
CA ALA A 95 -3.96 2.15 -0.62
C ALA A 95 -2.85 1.48 0.19
N ILE A 96 -1.60 1.99 0.20
CA ILE A 96 -0.50 1.41 0.98
C ILE A 96 -0.88 1.20 2.45
N GLY A 97 -1.47 2.22 3.10
CA GLY A 97 -1.85 2.11 4.51
C GLY A 97 -2.99 1.11 4.72
N ILE A 98 -4.06 1.28 3.96
CA ILE A 98 -5.30 0.50 4.13
C ILE A 98 -5.08 -0.99 3.81
N VAL A 99 -4.35 -1.30 2.73
CA VAL A 99 -3.99 -2.68 2.34
C VAL A 99 -3.18 -3.39 3.43
N MET A 100 -2.25 -2.65 4.03
CA MET A 100 -1.35 -3.22 5.02
C MET A 100 -2.12 -3.56 6.30
N ASP A 101 -3.05 -2.73 6.75
CA ASP A 101 -3.85 -2.98 7.95
C ASP A 101 -4.58 -4.34 7.88
N ASP A 102 -5.26 -4.63 6.77
CA ASP A 102 -5.98 -5.90 6.58
C ASP A 102 -5.02 -7.11 6.57
N SER A 103 -3.89 -6.98 5.86
CA SER A 103 -2.86 -8.02 5.75
C SER A 103 -2.25 -8.34 7.12
N ILE A 104 -2.09 -7.32 7.97
CA ILE A 104 -1.54 -7.45 9.32
C ILE A 104 -2.51 -8.21 10.23
N VAL A 105 -3.79 -7.84 10.21
CA VAL A 105 -4.81 -8.49 11.04
C VAL A 105 -4.93 -9.98 10.70
N ILE A 106 -4.89 -10.33 9.41
CA ILE A 106 -4.93 -11.73 8.97
C ILE A 106 -3.65 -12.47 9.35
N ALA A 107 -2.48 -11.88 9.10
CA ALA A 107 -1.20 -12.49 9.45
C ALA A 107 -1.07 -12.76 10.96
N ASP A 108 -1.54 -11.84 11.80
CA ASP A 108 -1.53 -12.00 13.27
C ASP A 108 -2.49 -13.12 13.71
N SER A 109 -3.71 -13.13 13.19
CA SER A 109 -4.68 -14.19 13.53
C SER A 109 -4.17 -15.57 13.12
N ILE A 110 -3.54 -15.69 11.94
CA ILE A 110 -2.89 -16.93 11.50
C ILE A 110 -1.73 -17.30 12.43
N ALA A 111 -0.93 -16.34 12.90
CA ALA A 111 0.16 -16.61 13.82
C ALA A 111 -0.35 -17.12 15.18
N VAL A 112 -1.38 -16.49 15.74
CA VAL A 112 -2.01 -16.88 17.01
C VAL A 112 -2.63 -18.28 16.93
N HIS A 113 -3.34 -18.61 15.85
CA HIS A 113 -3.94 -19.93 15.67
C HIS A 113 -2.90 -20.99 15.30
N GLY A 114 -1.91 -20.63 14.49
CA GLY A 114 -0.80 -21.50 14.09
C GLY A 114 0.11 -21.89 15.25
N ALA A 115 0.17 -21.10 16.33
CA ALA A 115 0.88 -21.45 17.57
C ALA A 115 0.31 -22.70 18.26
N LYS A 116 -0.95 -23.08 17.96
CA LYS A 116 -1.59 -24.33 18.43
C LYS A 116 -1.22 -25.54 17.56
N GLY A 117 -0.48 -25.32 16.48
CA GLY A 117 -0.04 -26.31 15.50
C GLY A 117 -0.17 -25.77 14.07
N ALA A 118 0.85 -25.96 13.23
CA ALA A 118 0.90 -25.45 11.85
C ALA A 118 0.09 -26.31 10.86
N THR A 119 -1.14 -26.67 11.20
CA THR A 119 -2.05 -27.44 10.33
C THR A 119 -2.89 -26.50 9.47
N VAL A 120 -3.45 -27.02 8.36
CA VAL A 120 -4.29 -26.21 7.45
C VAL A 120 -5.55 -25.74 8.17
N GLU A 121 -6.09 -26.58 9.06
CA GLU A 121 -7.29 -26.30 9.84
C GLU A 121 -7.07 -25.12 10.77
N ASN A 122 -5.90 -25.03 11.42
CA ASN A 122 -5.58 -23.91 12.31
C ASN A 122 -5.36 -22.61 11.55
N VAL A 123 -4.72 -22.65 10.38
CA VAL A 123 -4.58 -21.46 9.51
C VAL A 123 -5.96 -20.99 9.03
N ALA A 124 -6.81 -21.92 8.55
CA ALA A 124 -8.16 -21.61 8.11
C ALA A 124 -9.02 -21.05 9.25
N ALA A 125 -8.90 -21.59 10.47
CA ALA A 125 -9.58 -21.06 11.65
C ALA A 125 -9.13 -19.62 11.97
N GLY A 126 -7.82 -19.33 11.86
CA GLY A 126 -7.29 -17.99 12.04
C GLY A 126 -7.83 -16.99 11.02
N VAL A 127 -7.85 -17.36 9.75
CA VAL A 127 -8.46 -16.52 8.70
C VAL A 127 -9.96 -16.30 8.96
N ALA A 128 -10.70 -17.36 9.26
CA ALA A 128 -12.14 -17.30 9.50
C ALA A 128 -12.51 -16.43 10.73
N ALA A 129 -11.65 -16.40 11.75
CA ALA A 129 -11.88 -15.62 12.96
C ALA A 129 -11.90 -14.10 12.69
N VAL A 130 -11.10 -13.61 11.74
CA VAL A 130 -10.99 -12.18 11.43
C VAL A 130 -11.68 -11.78 10.13
N ALA A 131 -12.07 -12.74 9.29
CA ALA A 131 -12.72 -12.48 8.01
C ALA A 131 -13.91 -11.52 8.09
N PRO A 132 -14.85 -11.63 9.06
CA PRO A 132 -15.96 -10.68 9.17
C PRO A 132 -15.49 -9.24 9.42
N GLY A 133 -14.43 -9.05 10.21
CA GLY A 133 -13.88 -7.73 10.51
C GLY A 133 -13.20 -7.10 9.30
N VAL A 134 -12.39 -7.88 8.58
CA VAL A 134 -11.69 -7.43 7.37
C VAL A 134 -12.68 -7.10 6.25
N ILE A 135 -13.68 -7.97 6.02
CA ILE A 135 -14.73 -7.70 5.04
C ILE A 135 -15.53 -6.45 5.43
N SER A 136 -15.84 -6.27 6.72
CA SER A 136 -16.53 -5.06 7.19
C SER A 136 -15.69 -3.80 6.95
N SER A 137 -14.39 -3.84 7.23
CA SER A 137 -13.45 -2.73 6.96
C SER A 137 -13.46 -2.32 5.48
N PHE A 138 -13.35 -3.31 4.59
CA PHE A 138 -13.45 -3.09 3.15
C PHE A 138 -14.79 -2.50 2.74
N LEU A 139 -15.90 -3.05 3.25
CA LEU A 139 -17.24 -2.56 2.94
C LEU A 139 -17.49 -1.14 3.44
N THR A 140 -16.94 -0.75 4.59
CA THR A 140 -17.00 0.63 5.09
C THR A 140 -16.24 1.56 4.14
N THR A 141 -15.05 1.17 3.69
CA THR A 141 -14.28 1.95 2.72
C THR A 141 -15.02 2.06 1.39
N LEU A 142 -15.60 0.96 0.91
CA LEU A 142 -16.47 0.95 -0.26
C LEU A 142 -17.65 1.92 -0.09
N ALA A 143 -18.36 1.89 1.04
CA ALA A 143 -19.50 2.75 1.28
C ALA A 143 -19.15 4.25 1.27
N VAL A 144 -17.94 4.61 1.70
CA VAL A 144 -17.46 6.00 1.72
C VAL A 144 -16.99 6.46 0.33
N PHE A 145 -16.23 5.63 -0.38
CA PHE A 145 -15.57 6.04 -1.62
C PHE A 145 -16.38 5.74 -2.87
N LEU A 146 -17.20 4.69 -2.88
CA LEU A 146 -18.00 4.30 -4.04
C LEU A 146 -18.94 5.42 -4.53
N PRO A 147 -19.64 6.19 -3.66
CA PRO A 147 -20.49 7.29 -4.12
C PRO A 147 -19.73 8.38 -4.90
N LEU A 148 -18.44 8.58 -4.58
CA LEU A 148 -17.61 9.58 -5.26
C LEU A 148 -17.35 9.21 -6.73
N ALA A 149 -17.42 7.92 -7.09
CA ALA A 149 -17.29 7.47 -8.46
C ALA A 149 -18.51 7.83 -9.33
N PHE A 150 -19.66 8.16 -8.73
CA PHE A 150 -20.90 8.49 -9.45
C PHE A 150 -21.18 10.00 -9.49
N LEU A 151 -20.23 10.83 -9.08
CA LEU A 151 -20.39 12.27 -9.13
C LEU A 151 -20.37 12.76 -10.59
N ALA A 152 -21.35 13.59 -10.94
CA ALA A 152 -21.45 14.19 -12.27
C ALA A 152 -20.75 15.56 -12.35
N GLY A 153 -20.45 16.00 -13.57
CA GLY A 153 -19.81 17.29 -13.86
C GLY A 153 -18.28 17.23 -13.90
N GLU A 154 -17.64 18.37 -14.17
CA GLU A 154 -16.18 18.44 -14.32
C GLU A 154 -15.43 18.02 -13.06
N LEU A 155 -15.93 18.40 -11.89
CA LEU A 155 -15.37 17.96 -10.61
C LEU A 155 -15.55 16.45 -10.40
N GLY A 156 -16.67 15.88 -10.86
CA GLY A 156 -16.93 14.45 -10.81
C GLY A 156 -15.91 13.64 -11.61
N ALA A 157 -15.62 14.07 -12.84
CA ALA A 157 -14.64 13.41 -13.72
C ALA A 157 -13.22 13.38 -13.12
N VAL A 158 -12.84 14.38 -12.33
CA VAL A 158 -11.55 14.41 -11.63
C VAL A 158 -11.59 13.54 -10.38
N LEU A 159 -12.69 13.57 -9.64
CA LEU A 159 -12.82 12.88 -8.36
C LEU A 159 -13.06 11.38 -8.52
N GLU A 160 -13.70 10.92 -9.60
CA GLU A 160 -13.99 9.50 -9.88
C GLU A 160 -12.72 8.65 -9.97
N VAL A 161 -11.61 9.24 -10.43
CA VAL A 161 -10.33 8.53 -10.61
C VAL A 161 -9.80 7.96 -9.29
N LEU A 162 -9.96 8.71 -8.19
CA LEU A 162 -9.44 8.33 -6.88
C LEU A 162 -10.12 7.08 -6.29
N PRO A 163 -11.46 7.04 -6.09
CA PRO A 163 -12.14 5.90 -5.50
C PRO A 163 -12.02 4.66 -6.37
N VAL A 164 -12.08 4.81 -7.71
CA VAL A 164 -12.01 3.67 -8.62
C VAL A 164 -10.66 2.94 -8.52
N VAL A 165 -9.55 3.69 -8.51
CA VAL A 165 -8.20 3.12 -8.38
C VAL A 165 -7.98 2.55 -6.98
N LEU A 166 -8.41 3.27 -5.95
CA LEU A 166 -8.28 2.83 -4.56
C LEU A 166 -9.04 1.52 -4.33
N LEU A 167 -10.32 1.44 -4.73
CA LEU A 167 -11.15 0.26 -4.53
C LEU A 167 -10.66 -0.94 -5.33
N ALA A 168 -10.11 -0.72 -6.53
CA ALA A 168 -9.48 -1.78 -7.31
C ALA A 168 -8.24 -2.36 -6.59
N ALA A 169 -7.41 -1.50 -6.00
CA ALA A 169 -6.27 -1.94 -5.19
C ALA A 169 -6.70 -2.75 -3.96
N LEU A 170 -7.70 -2.24 -3.23
CA LEU A 170 -8.23 -2.91 -2.04
C LEU A 170 -8.90 -4.24 -2.35
N ALA A 171 -9.68 -4.31 -3.43
CA ALA A 171 -10.31 -5.56 -3.86
C ALA A 171 -9.26 -6.63 -4.21
N ALA A 172 -8.19 -6.25 -4.93
CA ALA A 172 -7.09 -7.15 -5.24
C ALA A 172 -6.31 -7.59 -4.00
N SER A 173 -6.08 -6.66 -3.06
CA SER A 173 -5.50 -6.97 -1.75
C SER A 173 -6.33 -7.95 -0.95
N LEU A 174 -7.66 -7.79 -0.94
CA LEU A 174 -8.56 -8.67 -0.21
C LEU A 174 -8.48 -10.11 -0.75
N ILE A 175 -8.39 -10.25 -2.08
CA ILE A 175 -8.18 -11.55 -2.73
C ILE A 175 -6.81 -12.13 -2.34
N GLU A 176 -5.74 -11.34 -2.36
CA GLU A 176 -4.42 -11.81 -1.95
C GLU A 176 -4.42 -12.26 -0.48
N ALA A 177 -4.97 -11.45 0.42
CA ALA A 177 -4.90 -11.67 1.85
C ALA A 177 -5.71 -12.90 2.30
N PHE A 178 -6.81 -13.23 1.60
CA PHE A 178 -7.60 -14.43 1.90
C PHE A 178 -7.10 -15.71 1.22
N PHE A 179 -6.46 -15.61 0.04
CA PHE A 179 -6.12 -16.79 -0.75
C PHE A 179 -4.62 -17.09 -0.79
N ILE A 180 -3.78 -16.06 -0.94
CA ILE A 180 -2.34 -16.19 -1.18
C ILE A 180 -1.58 -16.18 0.14
N LEU A 181 -1.86 -15.20 1.01
CA LEU A 181 -1.17 -15.01 2.28
C LEU A 181 -1.26 -16.23 3.23
N PRO A 182 -2.42 -16.91 3.40
CA PRO A 182 -2.51 -18.07 4.28
C PRO A 182 -1.68 -19.26 3.79
N HIS A 183 -1.59 -19.47 2.48
CA HIS A 183 -0.77 -20.52 1.89
C HIS A 183 0.72 -20.28 2.15
N HIS A 184 1.20 -19.04 1.98
CA HIS A 184 2.61 -18.71 2.18
C HIS A 184 3.01 -18.74 3.65
N LEU A 185 2.13 -18.28 4.55
CA LEU A 185 2.39 -18.31 5.98
C LEU A 185 2.39 -19.72 6.57
N LYS A 186 1.64 -20.67 6.01
CA LYS A 186 1.69 -22.09 6.43
C LYS A 186 3.13 -22.64 6.47
N GLY A 187 3.95 -22.31 5.47
CA GLY A 187 5.35 -22.73 5.40
C GLY A 187 6.29 -21.93 6.31
N GLY A 188 5.89 -20.72 6.71
CA GLY A 188 6.65 -19.78 7.54
C GLY A 188 6.44 -19.93 9.06
N ILE A 189 5.44 -20.70 9.51
CA ILE A 189 5.19 -21.03 10.94
C ILE A 189 6.20 -22.07 11.45
N LYS A 190 7.47 -21.98 11.07
CA LYS A 190 8.54 -22.67 11.80
C LYS A 190 9.00 -21.75 12.94
N ASP A 191 9.35 -22.31 14.09
CA ASP A 191 9.82 -21.58 15.27
C ASP A 191 11.19 -20.91 15.05
N THR A 192 11.24 -19.91 14.19
CA THR A 192 12.37 -18.98 14.07
C THR A 192 12.40 -18.07 15.29
N ALA A 193 13.50 -18.13 16.05
CA ALA A 193 13.74 -17.30 17.23
C ALA A 193 13.53 -15.80 16.94
N PRO A 194 13.03 -15.02 17.91
CA PRO A 194 12.82 -13.58 17.74
C PRO A 194 14.13 -12.84 17.43
N SER A 195 14.05 -11.80 16.59
CA SER A 195 15.20 -10.97 16.22
C SER A 195 15.77 -10.23 17.45
N ARG A 196 17.11 -10.06 17.51
CA ARG A 196 17.81 -9.35 18.59
C ARG A 196 17.30 -7.91 18.79
N PHE A 197 16.85 -7.27 17.71
CA PHE A 197 16.27 -5.93 17.75
C PHE A 197 14.94 -5.92 18.51
N ARG A 198 14.07 -6.89 18.24
CA ARG A 198 12.75 -7.02 18.87
C ARG A 198 12.86 -7.24 20.38
N ILE A 199 13.75 -8.14 20.83
CA ILE A 199 13.95 -8.38 22.27
C ILE A 199 14.32 -7.08 23.01
N ARG A 200 15.15 -6.25 22.40
CA ARG A 200 15.57 -4.96 22.97
C ARG A 200 14.44 -3.92 22.95
N PHE A 201 13.60 -3.94 21.91
CA PHE A 201 12.43 -3.08 21.84
C PHE A 201 11.37 -3.48 22.87
N ASP A 202 11.00 -4.76 22.93
CA ASP A 202 10.01 -5.31 23.86
C ASP A 202 10.40 -4.98 25.31
N ALA A 203 11.68 -5.18 25.69
CA ALA A 203 12.17 -4.83 27.02
C ALA A 203 12.08 -3.32 27.34
N GLY A 204 12.28 -2.46 26.34
CA GLY A 204 12.13 -1.01 26.51
C GLY A 204 10.67 -0.57 26.60
N PHE A 205 9.80 -1.20 25.80
CA PHE A 205 8.37 -0.95 25.80
C PHE A 205 7.72 -1.41 27.11
N ASP A 206 8.06 -2.61 27.58
CA ASP A 206 7.57 -3.14 28.86
C ASP A 206 8.04 -2.29 30.04
N ALA A 207 9.30 -1.85 30.06
CA ALA A 207 9.79 -0.94 31.08
C ALA A 207 9.05 0.41 31.09
N LEU A 208 8.64 0.90 29.92
CA LEU A 208 7.87 2.15 29.78
C LEU A 208 6.40 1.95 30.18
N ARG A 209 5.81 0.82 29.81
CA ARG A 209 4.45 0.41 30.22
C ARG A 209 4.36 0.28 31.73
N GLU A 210 5.32 -0.41 32.36
CA GLU A 210 5.37 -0.63 33.80
C GLU A 210 5.64 0.65 34.60
N ARG A 211 6.48 1.56 34.09
CA ARG A 211 6.79 2.84 34.78
C ARG A 211 5.79 3.96 34.53
N GLY A 212 5.11 3.98 33.39
CA GLY A 212 4.32 5.13 32.94
C GLY A 212 2.80 4.96 33.05
N VAL A 213 2.25 3.77 32.79
CA VAL A 213 0.80 3.59 32.58
C VAL A 213 0.13 2.77 33.69
N GLY A 214 0.90 2.08 34.53
CA GLY A 214 0.38 1.26 35.62
C GLY A 214 -0.29 -0.03 35.10
N ARG A 215 -0.29 -1.07 35.94
CA ARG A 215 -0.94 -2.34 35.63
C ARG A 215 -2.45 -2.11 35.62
N LEU A 216 -3.06 -2.11 34.43
CA LEU A 216 -4.49 -2.38 34.28
C LEU A 216 -4.75 -3.86 34.56
#